data_AF-A0A1Q7JT87-F1
#
_entry.id   AF-A0A1Q7JT87-F1
#
_cell.length_a   1.000
_cell.length_b   1.000
_cell.length_c   1.000
_cell.angle_alpha   90.00
_cell.angle_beta   90.00
_cell.angle_gamma   90.00
#
_symmetry.space_group_name_H-M   'P 1'
#
loop_
_entity.id
_entity.type
_entity.pdbx_description
1 polymer ?
#
loop_
_entity_poly.entity_id
_entity_poly.type
_entity_poly.pdbx_seq_one_letter_code
_entity_poly.pdbx_strand_id
1 'polypeptide(L)'
;MTAVAWPPQQGLAVALAEAADRSPPFPGVGPLADRPIRVILAPTRAKFDSLTRGRLPSWSEGAAFPDAGTVVLLSTGPPDRLTAALRHELAHLALRWRVRRLLPLWFEEGYAAVASDEWDRLDALRLNWQVARGVRMDLDALDRALRADRPDAETAYGLATTAVLLLERWGGGGGRGGRGLGPLIDNLAREPTFDAALRATYHVTEGDFESRWQRDVAQRYGWISWAGAAGVFWAALGLVLAWLVRVRRRRDRVRKALLDEGWTVPEEDGPTA
;
A
#
# COMPACT_ATOMS: atom_id res chain seq x y z
N MET A 1 -20.80 -19.45 11.23
CA MET A 1 -20.10 -19.80 9.96
C MET A 1 -19.98 -21.32 9.84
N THR A 2 -19.93 -21.89 8.63
CA THR A 2 -19.66 -23.31 8.39
C THR A 2 -18.37 -23.47 7.59
N ALA A 3 -17.35 -24.11 8.17
CA ALA A 3 -16.10 -24.39 7.47
C ALA A 3 -16.11 -25.82 6.89
N VAL A 4 -15.78 -25.94 5.61
CA VAL A 4 -15.68 -27.19 4.85
C VAL A 4 -14.21 -27.38 4.50
N ALA A 5 -13.62 -28.45 5.02
CA ALA A 5 -12.20 -28.74 4.82
C ALA A 5 -11.98 -30.24 4.64
N TRP A 6 -10.86 -30.60 4.01
CA TRP A 6 -10.44 -31.98 3.91
C TRP A 6 -10.04 -32.51 5.30
N PRO A 7 -10.11 -33.84 5.56
CA PRO A 7 -9.87 -34.40 6.89
C PRO A 7 -8.58 -33.92 7.59
N PRO A 8 -7.43 -33.77 6.91
CA PRO A 8 -6.20 -33.28 7.54
C PRO A 8 -6.26 -31.81 7.99
N GLN A 9 -7.25 -31.04 7.52
CA GLN A 9 -7.33 -29.59 7.69
C GLN A 9 -8.42 -29.16 8.67
N GLN A 10 -9.07 -30.11 9.35
CA GLN A 10 -10.16 -29.81 10.29
C GLN A 10 -9.73 -28.83 11.39
N GLY A 11 -8.55 -29.01 11.99
CA GLY A 11 -8.04 -28.09 13.01
C GLY A 11 -7.83 -26.67 12.48
N LEU A 12 -7.31 -26.54 11.26
CA LEU A 12 -7.15 -25.24 10.59
C LEU A 12 -8.51 -24.59 10.30
N ALA A 13 -9.49 -25.37 9.87
CA ALA A 13 -10.84 -24.90 9.57
C ALA A 13 -11.55 -24.34 10.82
N VAL A 14 -11.40 -25.02 11.96
CA VAL A 14 -11.92 -24.55 13.25
C VAL A 14 -11.21 -23.26 13.66
N ALA A 15 -9.87 -23.22 13.60
CA ALA A 15 -9.10 -22.03 13.97
C ALA A 15 -9.47 -20.80 13.12
N LEU A 16 -9.66 -20.97 11.81
CA LEU A 16 -10.08 -19.90 10.90
C LEU A 16 -11.50 -19.42 11.18
N ALA A 17 -12.44 -20.32 11.49
CA ALA A 17 -13.80 -19.95 11.87
C ALA A 17 -13.82 -19.15 13.18
N GLU A 18 -13.06 -19.59 14.20
CA GLU A 18 -12.94 -18.88 15.47
C GLU A 18 -12.24 -17.52 15.33
N ALA A 19 -11.26 -17.40 14.42
CA ALA A 19 -10.61 -16.14 14.11
C ALA A 19 -11.56 -15.17 13.39
N ALA A 20 -12.41 -15.67 12.49
CA ALA A 20 -13.44 -14.89 11.82
C ALA A 20 -14.51 -14.40 12.81
N ASP A 21 -14.96 -15.23 13.74
CA ASP A 21 -15.98 -14.85 14.73
C ASP A 21 -15.47 -13.81 15.74
N ARG A 22 -14.17 -13.81 16.05
CA ARG A 22 -13.53 -12.83 16.95
C ARG A 22 -13.07 -11.54 16.26
N SER A 23 -13.21 -11.46 14.95
CA SER A 23 -12.71 -10.35 14.16
C SER A 23 -13.46 -9.05 14.45
N PRO A 24 -12.77 -7.89 14.44
CA PRO A 24 -13.44 -6.61 14.62
C PRO A 24 -14.40 -6.31 13.46
N PRO A 25 -15.42 -5.46 13.69
CA PRO A 25 -16.32 -4.98 12.65
C PRO A 25 -15.58 -4.43 11.43
N PHE A 26 -16.20 -4.54 10.27
CA PHE A 26 -15.64 -4.05 9.02
C PHE A 26 -15.73 -2.51 8.94
N PRO A 27 -14.68 -1.81 8.48
CA PRO A 27 -14.66 -0.34 8.42
C PRO A 27 -15.86 0.24 7.66
N GLY A 28 -16.69 1.02 8.34
CA GLY A 28 -17.87 1.67 7.75
C GLY A 28 -19.03 0.77 7.35
N VAL A 29 -18.87 -0.55 7.28
CA VAL A 29 -19.99 -1.52 7.13
C VAL A 29 -20.54 -1.95 8.49
N GLY A 30 -19.67 -2.17 9.48
CA GLY A 30 -20.03 -2.72 10.78
C GLY A 30 -19.89 -4.25 10.86
N PRO A 31 -20.59 -4.92 11.79
CA PRO A 31 -20.49 -6.37 11.95
C PRO A 31 -21.02 -7.09 10.71
N LEU A 32 -20.48 -8.28 10.47
CA LEU A 32 -20.95 -9.14 9.38
C LEU A 32 -22.42 -9.49 9.60
N ALA A 33 -23.23 -9.45 8.54
CA ALA A 33 -24.65 -9.78 8.66
C ALA A 33 -24.83 -11.22 9.15
N ASP A 34 -25.83 -11.45 9.99
CA ASP A 34 -26.20 -12.79 10.47
C ASP A 34 -26.83 -13.60 9.33
N ARG A 35 -25.95 -14.19 8.51
CA ARG A 35 -26.27 -14.98 7.33
C ARG A 35 -25.37 -16.21 7.30
N PRO A 36 -25.87 -17.35 6.77
CA PRO A 36 -25.04 -18.53 6.59
C PRO A 36 -23.85 -18.22 5.66
N ILE A 37 -22.64 -18.42 6.16
CA ILE A 37 -21.40 -18.32 5.38
C ILE A 37 -20.73 -19.67 5.37
N ARG A 38 -20.40 -20.14 4.16
CA ARG A 38 -19.63 -21.37 3.95
C ARG A 38 -18.21 -21.02 3.52
N VAL A 39 -17.22 -21.45 4.28
CA VAL A 39 -15.80 -21.31 3.93
C VAL A 39 -15.28 -22.66 3.46
N ILE A 40 -14.70 -22.73 2.27
CA ILE A 40 -14.15 -23.95 1.68
C ILE A 40 -12.63 -23.82 1.59
N LEU A 41 -11.89 -24.69 2.29
CA LEU A 41 -10.42 -24.68 2.29
C LEU A 41 -9.87 -25.60 1.21
N ALA A 42 -9.42 -25.05 0.09
CA ALA A 42 -8.81 -25.81 -1.00
C ALA A 42 -7.34 -26.16 -0.69
N PRO A 43 -6.96 -27.45 -0.54
CA PRO A 43 -5.63 -27.86 -0.13
C PRO A 43 -4.56 -27.64 -1.21
N THR A 44 -4.97 -27.52 -2.47
CA THR A 44 -4.07 -27.34 -3.61
C THR A 44 -4.61 -26.33 -4.60
N ARG A 45 -3.72 -25.71 -5.37
CA ARG A 45 -4.08 -24.77 -6.43
C ARG A 45 -5.05 -25.40 -7.45
N ALA A 46 -4.80 -26.65 -7.85
CA ALA A 46 -5.69 -27.37 -8.76
C ALA A 46 -7.12 -27.54 -8.21
N LYS A 47 -7.27 -27.77 -6.89
CA LYS A 47 -8.59 -27.82 -6.25
C LYS A 47 -9.23 -26.45 -6.14
N PHE A 48 -8.45 -25.43 -5.82
CA PHE A 48 -8.91 -24.04 -5.80
C PHE A 48 -9.46 -23.62 -7.17
N ASP A 49 -8.68 -23.82 -8.24
CA ASP A 49 -9.10 -23.50 -9.60
C ASP A 49 -10.32 -24.31 -10.04
N SER A 50 -10.42 -25.58 -9.65
CA SER A 50 -11.61 -26.40 -9.91
C SER A 50 -12.87 -25.83 -9.23
N LEU A 51 -12.77 -25.40 -7.97
CA LEU A 51 -13.88 -24.80 -7.22
C LEU A 51 -14.28 -23.42 -7.75
N THR A 52 -13.32 -22.64 -8.26
CA THR A 52 -13.52 -21.29 -8.81
C THR A 52 -13.74 -21.28 -10.33
N ARG A 53 -13.80 -22.47 -10.95
CA ARG A 53 -13.94 -22.70 -12.40
C ARG A 53 -12.82 -22.10 -13.25
N GLY A 54 -11.63 -21.91 -12.66
CA GLY A 54 -10.44 -21.38 -13.34
C GLY A 54 -10.59 -19.96 -13.85
N ARG A 55 -11.53 -19.18 -13.31
CA ARG A 55 -11.83 -17.81 -13.76
C ARG A 55 -11.01 -16.74 -13.06
N LEU A 56 -10.30 -17.13 -12.00
CA LEU A 56 -9.52 -16.21 -11.20
C LEU A 56 -8.06 -16.19 -11.64
N PRO A 57 -7.38 -15.05 -11.52
CA PRO A 57 -5.96 -14.95 -11.78
C PRO A 57 -5.11 -16.00 -11.05
N SER A 58 -3.95 -16.32 -11.63
CA SER A 58 -3.00 -17.31 -11.09
C SER A 58 -2.39 -16.91 -9.73
N TRP A 59 -2.56 -15.66 -9.34
CA TRP A 59 -2.07 -15.11 -8.07
C TRP A 59 -3.14 -15.03 -6.99
N SER A 60 -4.43 -15.26 -7.31
CA SER A 60 -5.51 -15.22 -6.33
C SER A 60 -5.39 -16.37 -5.32
N GLU A 61 -5.49 -16.05 -4.04
CA GLU A 61 -5.40 -17.00 -2.92
C GLU A 61 -6.74 -17.19 -2.21
N GLY A 62 -7.73 -16.38 -2.55
CA GLY A 62 -9.09 -16.45 -2.05
C GLY A 62 -10.09 -16.07 -3.14
N ALA A 63 -11.35 -16.38 -2.87
CA ALA A 63 -12.49 -16.02 -3.71
C ALA A 63 -13.77 -15.94 -2.89
N ALA A 64 -14.43 -14.78 -2.93
CA ALA A 64 -15.75 -14.57 -2.39
C ALA A 64 -16.84 -14.73 -3.45
N PHE A 65 -17.90 -15.45 -3.10
CA PHE A 65 -19.13 -15.58 -3.88
C PHE A 65 -20.31 -15.05 -3.04
N PRO A 66 -20.55 -13.73 -3.04
CA PRO A 66 -21.47 -13.12 -2.08
C PRO A 66 -22.93 -13.55 -2.19
N ASP A 67 -23.40 -13.81 -3.41
CA ASP A 67 -24.77 -14.27 -3.67
C ASP A 67 -25.01 -15.69 -3.10
N ALA A 68 -23.95 -16.51 -3.02
CA ALA A 68 -23.98 -17.86 -2.47
C ALA A 68 -23.49 -17.93 -1.01
N GLY A 69 -23.14 -16.80 -0.40
CA GLY A 69 -22.52 -16.75 0.94
C GLY A 69 -21.32 -17.68 1.07
N THR A 70 -20.53 -17.86 0.00
CA THR A 70 -19.45 -18.85 -0.03
C THR A 70 -18.10 -18.16 -0.20
N VAL A 71 -17.12 -18.56 0.60
CA VAL A 71 -15.71 -18.19 0.44
C VAL A 71 -14.92 -19.45 0.09
N VAL A 72 -14.01 -19.37 -0.87
CA VAL A 72 -13.03 -20.42 -1.16
C VAL A 72 -11.65 -19.85 -0.87
N LEU A 73 -10.86 -20.54 -0.06
CA LEU A 73 -9.48 -20.15 0.27
C LEU A 73 -8.51 -21.22 -0.17
N LEU A 74 -7.43 -20.82 -0.82
CA LEU A 74 -6.28 -21.67 -1.03
C LEU A 74 -5.54 -21.80 0.32
N SER A 75 -5.62 -22.96 0.94
CA SER A 75 -5.07 -23.20 2.28
C SER A 75 -3.56 -23.52 2.26
N THR A 76 -2.82 -22.98 1.29
CA THR A 76 -1.37 -23.15 1.18
C THR A 76 -0.70 -21.91 1.73
N GLY A 77 -0.17 -21.98 2.95
CA GLY A 77 0.51 -20.85 3.58
C GLY A 77 0.47 -20.89 5.10
N PRO A 78 1.17 -19.95 5.76
CA PRO A 78 1.12 -19.82 7.21
C PRO A 78 -0.28 -19.39 7.69
N PRO A 79 -0.71 -19.79 8.90
CA PRO A 79 -2.04 -19.48 9.44
C PRO A 79 -2.40 -17.99 9.44
N ASP A 80 -1.44 -17.11 9.70
CA ASP A 80 -1.67 -15.66 9.76
C ASP A 80 -2.07 -15.11 8.37
N ARG A 81 -1.39 -15.56 7.31
CA ARG A 81 -1.72 -15.20 5.93
C ARG A 81 -3.10 -15.72 5.53
N LEU A 82 -3.46 -16.93 5.97
CA LEU A 82 -4.79 -17.49 5.72
C LEU A 82 -5.89 -16.73 6.47
N THR A 83 -5.59 -16.24 7.67
CA THR A 83 -6.51 -15.40 8.45
C THR A 83 -6.72 -14.05 7.78
N ALA A 84 -5.64 -13.41 7.31
CA ALA A 84 -5.73 -12.17 6.54
C ALA A 84 -6.51 -12.37 5.22
N ALA A 85 -6.21 -13.43 4.47
CA ALA A 85 -6.94 -13.78 3.25
C ALA A 85 -8.42 -14.05 3.52
N LEU A 86 -8.76 -14.79 4.59
CA LEU A 86 -10.16 -14.99 4.98
C LEU A 86 -10.84 -13.66 5.28
N ARG A 87 -10.19 -12.78 6.05
CA ARG A 87 -10.73 -11.47 6.39
C ARG A 87 -10.94 -10.60 5.15
N HIS A 88 -10.05 -10.69 4.17
CA HIS A 88 -10.16 -10.03 2.86
C HIS A 88 -11.43 -10.52 2.12
N GLU A 89 -11.61 -11.83 1.98
CA GLU A 89 -12.79 -12.39 1.31
C GLU A 89 -14.11 -12.09 2.04
N LEU A 90 -14.08 -12.07 3.38
CA LEU A 90 -15.23 -11.66 4.19
C LEU A 90 -15.55 -10.17 4.03
N ALA A 91 -14.55 -9.33 3.77
CA ALA A 91 -14.76 -7.91 3.49
C ALA A 91 -15.54 -7.72 2.18
N HIS A 92 -15.26 -8.51 1.13
CA HIS A 92 -16.07 -8.51 -0.10
C HIS A 92 -17.51 -8.90 0.17
N LEU A 93 -17.76 -9.95 0.97
CA LEU A 93 -19.11 -10.34 1.40
C LEU A 93 -19.82 -9.20 2.13
N ALA A 94 -19.17 -8.63 3.15
CA ALA A 94 -19.72 -7.55 3.96
C ALA A 94 -20.09 -6.34 3.11
N LEU A 95 -19.17 -5.90 2.23
CA LEU A 95 -19.39 -4.78 1.33
C LEU A 95 -20.53 -5.06 0.36
N ARG A 96 -20.55 -6.23 -0.27
CA ARG A 96 -21.57 -6.62 -1.26
C ARG A 96 -22.95 -6.77 -0.66
N TRP A 97 -23.06 -7.23 0.59
CA TRP A 97 -24.34 -7.29 1.29
C TRP A 97 -24.84 -5.90 1.72
N ARG A 98 -23.93 -4.97 2.02
CA ARG A 98 -24.27 -3.58 2.36
C ARG A 98 -24.61 -2.74 1.13
N VAL A 99 -23.93 -2.99 0.00
CA VAL A 99 -24.02 -2.26 -1.26
C VAL A 99 -24.35 -3.23 -2.39
N ARG A 100 -25.62 -3.25 -2.83
CA ARG A 100 -26.14 -4.24 -3.79
C ARG A 100 -25.82 -3.94 -5.26
N ARG A 101 -25.13 -2.84 -5.56
CA ARG A 101 -24.65 -2.52 -6.91
C ARG A 101 -23.19 -2.91 -7.08
N LEU A 102 -22.74 -2.95 -8.33
CA LEU A 102 -21.31 -3.12 -8.63
C LEU A 102 -20.59 -1.82 -8.30
N LEU A 103 -19.40 -1.95 -7.71
CA LEU A 103 -18.50 -0.84 -7.43
C LEU A 103 -17.28 -0.94 -8.37
N PRO A 104 -16.53 0.16 -8.54
CA PRO A 104 -15.23 0.10 -9.21
C PRO A 104 -14.33 -0.94 -8.53
N LEU A 105 -13.58 -1.71 -9.34
CA LEU A 105 -12.76 -2.82 -8.81
C LEU A 105 -11.69 -2.31 -7.85
N TRP A 106 -11.06 -1.17 -8.14
CA TRP A 106 -10.09 -0.54 -7.25
C TRP A 106 -10.66 -0.27 -5.86
N PHE A 107 -11.96 0.06 -5.76
CA PHE A 107 -12.59 0.32 -4.48
C PHE A 107 -12.87 -0.99 -3.75
N GLU A 108 -13.37 -2.02 -4.44
CA GLU A 108 -13.66 -3.33 -3.83
C GLU A 108 -12.38 -3.99 -3.29
N GLU A 109 -11.32 -4.03 -4.10
CA GLU A 109 -10.03 -4.62 -3.73
C GLU A 109 -9.31 -3.79 -2.66
N GLY A 110 -9.31 -2.46 -2.81
CA GLY A 110 -8.72 -1.54 -1.82
C GLY A 110 -9.44 -1.60 -0.49
N TYR A 111 -10.77 -1.72 -0.50
CA TYR A 111 -11.58 -1.87 0.71
C TYR A 111 -11.27 -3.17 1.43
N ALA A 112 -11.22 -4.28 0.68
CA ALA A 112 -10.89 -5.58 1.25
C ALA A 112 -9.49 -5.59 1.86
N ALA A 113 -8.51 -4.97 1.20
CA ALA A 113 -7.14 -4.83 1.71
C ALA A 113 -7.03 -3.94 2.98
N VAL A 114 -7.77 -2.82 3.05
CA VAL A 114 -7.84 -2.00 4.27
C VAL A 114 -8.53 -2.78 5.39
N ALA A 115 -9.60 -3.49 5.08
CA ALA A 115 -10.34 -4.26 6.06
C ALA A 115 -9.52 -5.41 6.66
N SER A 116 -8.63 -6.04 5.89
CA SER A 116 -7.80 -7.18 6.32
C SER A 116 -6.41 -6.81 6.83
N ASP A 117 -6.10 -5.52 6.99
CA ASP A 117 -4.78 -5.03 7.47
C ASP A 117 -3.60 -5.54 6.61
N GLU A 118 -3.77 -5.62 5.29
CA GLU A 118 -2.76 -6.15 4.36
C GLU A 118 -1.62 -5.14 4.06
N TRP A 119 -0.80 -4.87 5.07
CA TRP A 119 0.29 -3.89 5.02
C TRP A 119 1.42 -4.29 4.06
N ASP A 120 1.67 -5.59 3.86
CA ASP A 120 2.72 -6.09 2.95
C ASP A 120 2.57 -5.53 1.51
N ARG A 121 1.33 -5.32 1.05
CA ARG A 121 1.06 -4.74 -0.28
C ARG A 121 1.41 -3.24 -0.36
N LEU A 122 1.25 -2.51 0.75
CA LEU A 122 1.72 -1.13 0.83
C LEU A 122 3.25 -1.06 0.86
N ASP A 123 3.91 -2.04 1.46
CA ASP A 123 5.37 -2.13 1.45
C ASP A 123 5.91 -2.45 0.06
N ALA A 124 5.26 -3.35 -0.70
CA ALA A 124 5.57 -3.58 -2.10
C ALA A 124 5.43 -2.29 -2.94
N LEU A 125 4.38 -1.50 -2.73
CA LEU A 125 4.21 -0.19 -3.38
C LEU A 125 5.33 0.79 -3.00
N ARG A 126 5.74 0.83 -1.72
CA ARG A 126 6.87 1.66 -1.26
C ARG A 126 8.18 1.27 -1.95
N LEU A 127 8.42 -0.03 -2.15
CA LEU A 127 9.58 -0.53 -2.87
C LEU A 127 9.51 -0.14 -4.36
N ASN A 128 8.32 -0.17 -4.95
CA ASN A 128 8.07 0.28 -6.33
C ASN A 128 7.83 1.79 -6.45
N TRP A 129 8.69 2.59 -5.81
CA TRP A 129 8.58 4.05 -5.73
C TRP A 129 8.56 4.76 -7.09
N GLN A 130 9.09 4.14 -8.14
CA GLN A 130 9.08 4.70 -9.51
C GLN A 130 7.66 4.81 -10.06
N VAL A 131 6.79 3.85 -9.73
CA VAL A 131 5.35 3.92 -10.06
C VAL A 131 4.67 4.98 -9.20
N ALA A 132 4.98 5.04 -7.90
CA ALA A 132 4.41 6.04 -6.99
C ALA A 132 4.79 7.49 -7.36
N ARG A 133 6.02 7.71 -7.86
CA ARG A 133 6.52 9.03 -8.32
C ARG A 133 5.82 9.53 -9.58
N GLY A 134 5.26 8.61 -10.37
CA GLY A 134 4.71 8.88 -11.68
C GLY A 134 3.27 8.44 -11.83
N VAL A 135 2.48 8.34 -10.75
CA VAL A 135 1.06 7.95 -10.81
C VAL A 135 0.30 8.94 -11.70
N ARG A 136 0.30 8.60 -12.98
CA ARG A 136 -0.60 9.09 -14.04
C ARG A 136 -1.67 8.04 -14.32
N MET A 137 -1.68 6.97 -13.53
CA MET A 137 -2.70 5.95 -13.59
C MET A 137 -3.98 6.58 -13.02
N ASP A 138 -4.96 6.76 -13.90
CA ASP A 138 -6.32 7.09 -13.52
C ASP A 138 -6.99 5.85 -12.87
N LEU A 139 -8.13 6.06 -12.22
CA LEU A 139 -8.87 4.99 -11.54
C LEU A 139 -9.32 3.91 -12.52
N ASP A 140 -9.61 4.27 -13.77
CA ASP A 140 -9.96 3.32 -14.84
C ASP A 140 -8.77 2.44 -15.24
N ALA A 141 -7.57 3.01 -15.33
CA ALA A 141 -6.33 2.28 -15.59
C ALA A 141 -5.95 1.39 -14.41
N LEU A 142 -6.22 1.85 -13.19
CA LEU A 142 -6.05 1.05 -11.98
C LEU A 142 -6.94 -0.18 -12.00
N ASP A 143 -8.22 0.00 -12.37
CA ASP A 143 -9.17 -1.08 -12.59
C ASP A 143 -8.70 -2.09 -13.64
N ARG A 144 -8.10 -1.62 -14.75
CA ARG A 144 -7.53 -2.51 -15.78
C ARG A 144 -6.30 -3.26 -15.25
N ALA A 145 -5.42 -2.60 -14.51
CA ALA A 145 -4.20 -3.19 -13.96
C ALA A 145 -4.49 -4.28 -12.92
N LEU A 146 -5.55 -4.13 -12.12
CA LEU A 146 -6.01 -5.17 -11.17
C LEU A 146 -6.45 -6.46 -11.87
N ARG A 147 -6.83 -6.38 -13.15
CA ARG A 147 -7.22 -7.55 -13.97
C ARG A 147 -6.04 -8.15 -14.73
N ALA A 148 -4.85 -7.55 -14.64
CA ALA A 148 -3.66 -7.97 -15.37
C ALA A 148 -2.84 -9.03 -14.60
N ASP A 149 -1.68 -9.39 -15.16
CA ASP A 149 -0.77 -10.37 -14.60
C ASP A 149 -0.02 -9.87 -13.34
N ARG A 150 0.57 -10.81 -12.61
CA ARG A 150 1.00 -10.70 -11.20
C ARG A 150 1.84 -9.46 -10.81
N PRO A 151 2.89 -9.05 -11.54
CA PRO A 151 3.72 -7.91 -11.10
C PRO A 151 2.95 -6.59 -11.13
N ASP A 152 2.09 -6.42 -12.13
CA ASP A 152 1.27 -5.22 -12.30
C ASP A 152 0.11 -5.23 -11.30
N ALA A 153 -0.46 -6.41 -11.02
CA ALA A 153 -1.53 -6.57 -10.04
C ALA A 153 -1.08 -6.19 -8.62
N GLU A 154 0.09 -6.62 -8.14
CA GLU A 154 0.56 -6.30 -6.78
C GLU A 154 0.71 -4.78 -6.55
N THR A 155 1.25 -4.07 -7.54
CA THR A 155 1.37 -2.61 -7.48
C THR A 155 -0.01 -1.95 -7.54
N ALA A 156 -0.90 -2.43 -8.39
CA ALA A 156 -2.28 -1.96 -8.50
C ALA A 156 -3.06 -2.16 -7.19
N TYR A 157 -2.87 -3.29 -6.50
CA TYR A 157 -3.43 -3.52 -5.16
C TYR A 157 -2.96 -2.47 -4.16
N GLY A 158 -1.65 -2.24 -4.08
CA GLY A 158 -1.11 -1.22 -3.19
C GLY A 158 -1.72 0.16 -3.48
N LEU A 159 -1.82 0.55 -4.76
CA LEU A 159 -2.44 1.80 -5.19
C LEU A 159 -3.93 1.88 -4.82
N ALA A 160 -4.70 0.83 -5.06
CA ALA A 160 -6.10 0.72 -4.65
C ALA A 160 -6.28 0.89 -3.14
N THR A 161 -5.44 0.24 -2.33
CA THR A 161 -5.42 0.41 -0.86
C THR A 161 -5.17 1.87 -0.48
N THR A 162 -4.20 2.56 -1.13
CA THR A 162 -3.96 3.99 -0.84
C THR A 162 -5.16 4.89 -1.15
N ALA A 163 -5.91 4.58 -2.20
CA ALA A 163 -7.11 5.32 -2.58
C ALA A 163 -8.20 5.20 -1.51
N VAL A 164 -8.43 3.99 -1.00
CA VAL A 164 -9.41 3.76 0.07
C VAL A 164 -8.95 4.35 1.40
N LEU A 165 -7.67 4.27 1.75
CA LEU A 165 -7.12 4.93 2.93
C LEU A 165 -7.28 6.46 2.87
N LEU A 166 -7.23 7.07 1.68
CA LEU A 166 -7.51 8.51 1.54
C LEU A 166 -8.99 8.82 1.83
N LEU A 167 -9.91 8.02 1.29
CA LEU A 167 -11.35 8.16 1.56
C LEU A 167 -11.66 7.96 3.05
N GLU A 168 -11.03 6.97 3.68
CA GLU A 168 -11.18 6.72 5.11
C GLU A 168 -10.74 7.95 5.92
N ARG A 169 -9.59 8.55 5.59
CA ARG A 169 -9.11 9.78 6.23
C ARG A 169 -10.05 10.96 6.03
N TRP A 170 -10.64 11.12 4.84
CA TRP A 170 -11.61 12.19 4.59
C TRP A 170 -12.88 12.05 5.43
N GLY A 171 -13.30 10.81 5.72
CA GLY A 171 -14.37 10.52 6.67
C GLY A 171 -13.96 10.65 8.15
N GLY A 172 -12.75 11.14 8.43
CA GLY A 172 -12.19 11.29 9.77
C GLY A 172 -11.63 10.02 10.39
N GLY A 173 -11.47 8.94 9.61
CA GLY A 173 -10.88 7.69 10.10
C GLY A 173 -9.49 7.91 10.69
N GLY A 174 -9.22 7.27 11.84
CA GLY A 174 -8.01 7.46 12.65
C GLY A 174 -8.07 8.59 13.68
N GLY A 175 -9.11 9.44 13.66
CA GLY A 175 -9.36 10.47 14.67
C GLY A 175 -10.40 10.06 15.72
N ARG A 176 -10.37 10.68 16.92
CA ARG A 176 -11.42 10.49 17.94
C ARG A 176 -12.78 10.94 17.37
N GLY A 177 -13.70 9.99 17.22
CA GLY A 177 -15.08 10.24 16.78
C GLY A 177 -15.29 10.31 15.26
N GLY A 178 -14.26 10.02 14.46
CA GLY A 178 -14.42 9.90 13.01
C GLY A 178 -15.26 8.70 12.62
N ARG A 179 -16.06 8.83 11.55
CA ARG A 179 -16.91 7.74 11.04
C ARG A 179 -16.21 6.92 9.93
N GLY A 180 -14.99 7.33 9.55
CA GLY A 180 -14.19 6.65 8.52
C GLY A 180 -14.98 6.47 7.24
N LEU A 181 -15.00 5.25 6.70
CA LEU A 181 -15.73 4.94 5.47
C LEU A 181 -17.26 4.90 5.60
N GLY A 182 -17.81 4.97 6.82
CA GLY A 182 -19.26 4.80 7.07
C GLY A 182 -20.15 5.71 6.22
N PRO A 183 -19.96 7.04 6.23
CA PRO A 183 -20.78 7.96 5.44
C PRO A 183 -20.72 7.68 3.93
N LEU A 184 -19.54 7.31 3.42
CA LEU A 184 -19.39 6.95 2.01
C LEU A 184 -20.16 5.67 1.69
N ILE A 185 -20.02 4.62 2.49
CA ILE A 185 -20.71 3.34 2.30
C ILE A 185 -22.23 3.52 2.38
N ASP A 186 -22.71 4.36 3.29
CA ASP A 186 -24.14 4.70 3.40
C ASP A 186 -24.67 5.39 2.14
N ASN A 187 -23.87 6.27 1.53
CA ASN A 187 -24.22 6.92 0.27
C ASN A 187 -24.05 5.98 -0.94
N LEU A 188 -23.04 5.10 -0.96
CA LEU A 188 -22.87 4.09 -2.02
C LEU A 188 -24.09 3.15 -2.13
N ALA A 189 -24.75 2.88 -1.01
CA ALA A 189 -25.95 2.06 -0.97
C ALA A 189 -27.24 2.77 -1.45
N ARG A 190 -27.25 4.11 -1.48
CA ARG A 190 -28.43 4.93 -1.82
C ARG A 190 -28.32 5.59 -3.18
N GLU A 191 -27.12 6.09 -3.51
CA GLU A 191 -26.86 6.83 -4.73
C GLU A 191 -26.65 5.91 -5.93
N PRO A 192 -27.07 6.33 -7.14
CA PRO A 192 -27.04 5.48 -8.33
C PRO A 192 -25.63 5.21 -8.86
N THR A 193 -24.67 6.10 -8.61
CA THR A 193 -23.30 6.02 -9.13
C THR A 193 -22.24 6.25 -8.05
N PHE A 194 -21.00 5.84 -8.32
CA PHE A 194 -19.87 6.10 -7.42
C PHE A 194 -19.60 7.61 -7.28
N ASP A 195 -19.56 8.33 -8.41
CA ASP A 195 -19.49 9.79 -8.44
C ASP A 195 -20.60 10.48 -7.62
N ALA A 196 -21.86 10.03 -7.74
CA ALA A 196 -22.96 10.59 -6.95
C ALA A 196 -22.75 10.39 -5.44
N ALA A 197 -22.27 9.20 -5.03
CA ALA A 197 -21.94 8.93 -3.64
C ALA A 197 -20.77 9.80 -3.13
N LEU A 198 -19.72 10.01 -3.94
CA LEU A 198 -18.63 10.93 -3.59
C LEU A 198 -19.12 12.36 -3.42
N ARG A 199 -20.00 12.84 -4.32
CA ARG A 199 -20.58 14.18 -4.23
C ARG A 199 -21.46 14.34 -3.00
N ALA A 200 -22.27 13.32 -2.68
CA ALA A 200 -23.13 13.32 -1.49
C ALA A 200 -22.33 13.27 -0.18
N THR A 201 -21.15 12.64 -0.19
CA THR A 201 -20.34 12.43 1.03
C THR A 201 -19.32 13.53 1.26
N TYR A 202 -18.58 13.90 0.22
CA TYR A 202 -17.38 14.74 0.32
C TYR A 202 -17.48 16.02 -0.54
N HIS A 203 -18.58 16.22 -1.27
CA HIS A 203 -18.77 17.34 -2.19
C HIS A 203 -17.68 17.44 -3.26
N VAL A 204 -17.17 16.30 -3.72
CA VAL A 204 -16.18 16.20 -4.80
C VAL A 204 -16.69 15.27 -5.89
N THR A 205 -16.23 15.51 -7.11
CA THR A 205 -16.42 14.55 -8.22
C THR A 205 -15.40 13.41 -8.13
N GLU A 206 -15.65 12.33 -8.88
CA GLU A 206 -14.70 11.23 -9.02
C GLU A 206 -13.36 11.68 -9.63
N GLY A 207 -13.39 12.58 -10.62
CA GLY A 207 -12.17 13.16 -11.20
C GLY A 207 -11.39 14.06 -10.23
N ASP A 208 -12.10 14.82 -9.38
CA ASP A 208 -11.46 15.59 -8.30
C ASP A 208 -10.81 14.67 -7.27
N PHE A 209 -11.49 13.57 -6.93
CA PHE A 209 -10.95 12.55 -6.03
C PHE A 209 -9.69 11.94 -6.60
N GLU A 210 -9.72 11.48 -7.85
CA GLU A 210 -8.56 10.91 -8.54
C GLU A 210 -7.36 11.87 -8.52
N SER A 211 -7.57 13.13 -8.91
CA SER A 211 -6.53 14.15 -8.92
C SER A 211 -5.91 14.39 -7.54
N ARG A 212 -6.73 14.34 -6.48
CA ARG A 212 -6.26 14.48 -5.09
C ARG A 212 -5.54 13.24 -4.59
N TRP A 213 -6.03 12.06 -4.95
CA TRP A 213 -5.40 10.78 -4.64
C TRP A 213 -4.01 10.67 -5.25
N GLN A 214 -3.87 10.96 -6.55
CA GLN A 214 -2.58 10.97 -7.23
C GLN A 214 -1.57 11.90 -6.54
N ARG A 215 -2.02 13.09 -6.09
CA ARG A 215 -1.17 14.01 -5.32
C ARG A 215 -0.81 13.47 -3.94
N ASP A 216 -1.74 12.85 -3.21
CA ASP A 216 -1.50 12.25 -1.90
C ASP A 216 -0.47 11.11 -1.99
N VAL A 217 -0.58 10.25 -3.02
CA VAL A 217 0.39 9.18 -3.27
C VAL A 217 1.77 9.76 -3.58
N ALA A 218 1.85 10.74 -4.49
CA ALA A 218 3.11 11.38 -4.86
C ALA A 218 3.78 12.06 -3.65
N GLN A 219 3.02 12.66 -2.73
CA GLN A 219 3.57 13.32 -1.54
C GLN A 219 4.03 12.31 -0.48
N ARG A 220 3.21 11.29 -0.18
CA ARG A 220 3.48 10.33 0.91
C ARG A 220 4.52 9.28 0.57
N TYR A 221 4.57 8.87 -0.69
CA TYR A 221 5.45 7.79 -1.15
C TYR A 221 6.59 8.32 -2.03
N GLY A 222 6.56 9.59 -2.43
CA GLY A 222 7.62 10.24 -3.21
C GLY A 222 8.74 10.89 -2.38
N TRP A 223 8.79 10.72 -1.05
CA TRP A 223 9.77 11.36 -0.16
C TRP A 223 11.24 11.02 -0.46
N ILE A 224 11.52 9.93 -1.18
CA ILE A 224 12.85 9.63 -1.74
C ILE A 224 13.31 10.72 -2.74
N SER A 225 12.38 11.46 -3.35
CA SER A 225 12.70 12.65 -4.16
C SER A 225 13.33 13.77 -3.33
N TRP A 226 12.94 13.90 -2.06
CA TRP A 226 13.58 14.81 -1.10
C TRP A 226 14.98 14.30 -0.71
N ALA A 227 15.14 13.01 -0.46
CA ALA A 227 16.44 12.41 -0.16
C ALA A 227 17.43 12.51 -1.33
N GLY A 228 16.96 12.31 -2.57
CA GLY A 228 17.74 12.48 -3.79
C GLY A 228 18.14 13.94 -4.03
N ALA A 229 17.21 14.89 -3.87
CA ALA A 229 17.51 16.33 -3.99
C ALA A 229 18.48 16.81 -2.89
N ALA A 230 18.31 16.34 -1.66
CA ALA A 230 19.24 16.58 -0.57
C ALA A 230 20.62 15.98 -0.88
N GLY A 231 20.68 14.75 -1.40
CA GLY A 231 21.92 14.11 -1.83
C GLY A 231 22.67 14.90 -2.90
N VAL A 232 21.98 15.37 -3.94
CA VAL A 232 22.56 16.22 -4.99
C VAL A 232 23.02 17.57 -4.43
N PHE A 233 22.23 18.19 -3.54
CA PHE A 233 22.59 19.42 -2.86
C PHE A 233 23.87 19.25 -2.03
N TRP A 234 23.96 18.19 -1.22
CA TRP A 234 25.14 17.88 -0.40
C TRP A 234 26.36 17.52 -1.26
N ALA A 235 26.17 16.82 -2.38
CA ALA A 235 27.24 16.54 -3.33
C ALA A 235 27.79 17.82 -3.99
N ALA A 236 26.91 18.72 -4.41
CA ALA A 236 27.29 20.02 -4.97
C ALA A 236 28.01 20.89 -3.93
N LEU A 237 27.50 20.95 -2.69
CA LEU A 237 28.15 21.65 -1.59
C LEU A 237 29.52 21.06 -1.26
N GLY A 238 29.64 19.72 -1.23
CA GLY A 238 30.91 19.02 -1.05
C GLY A 238 31.92 19.36 -2.14
N LEU A 239 31.48 19.42 -3.41
CA LEU A 239 32.31 19.85 -4.55
C LEU A 239 32.79 21.31 -4.40
N VAL A 240 31.89 22.22 -4.02
CA VAL A 240 32.24 23.64 -3.78
C VAL A 240 33.26 23.77 -2.65
N LEU A 241 33.06 23.06 -1.54
CA LEU A 241 33.99 23.06 -0.41
C LEU A 241 35.35 22.47 -0.79
N ALA A 242 35.38 21.34 -1.51
CA ALA A 242 36.62 20.74 -2.01
C ALA A 242 37.37 21.68 -2.97
N TRP A 243 36.64 22.40 -3.84
CA TRP A 243 37.21 23.42 -4.71
C TRP A 243 37.78 24.60 -3.92
N LEU A 244 37.06 25.14 -2.94
CA LEU A 244 37.52 26.22 -2.07
C LEU A 244 38.78 25.82 -1.28
N VAL A 245 38.81 24.60 -0.73
CA VAL A 245 40.00 24.05 -0.05
C VAL A 245 41.17 23.91 -1.01
N ARG A 246 40.93 23.44 -2.24
CA ARG A 246 41.98 23.33 -3.26
C ARG A 246 42.55 24.70 -3.66
N VAL A 247 41.69 25.71 -3.84
CA VAL A 247 42.10 27.09 -4.12
C VAL A 247 42.89 27.67 -2.95
N ARG A 248 42.42 27.48 -1.71
CA ARG A 248 43.12 27.93 -0.50
C ARG A 248 44.49 27.28 -0.36
N ARG A 249 44.58 25.95 -0.52
CA ARG A 249 45.87 25.22 -0.48
C ARG A 249 46.83 25.66 -1.58
N ARG A 250 46.35 26.00 -2.78
CA ARG A 250 47.21 26.56 -3.84
C ARG A 250 47.76 27.94 -3.46
N ARG A 251 46.91 28.83 -2.94
CA ARG A 251 47.33 30.16 -2.47
C ARG A 251 48.30 30.09 -1.28
N ASP A 252 48.05 29.19 -0.34
CA ASP A 252 48.90 29.01 0.83
C ASP A 252 50.26 28.39 0.45
N ARG A 253 50.31 27.52 -0.57
CA ARG A 253 51.59 27.02 -1.13
C ARG A 253 52.40 28.12 -1.82
N VAL A 254 51.74 29.00 -2.58
CA VAL A 254 52.41 30.17 -3.20
C VAL A 254 52.94 31.13 -2.13
N ARG A 255 52.17 31.36 -1.04
CA ARG A 255 52.64 32.17 0.10
C ARG A 255 53.79 31.53 0.87
N LYS A 256 53.78 30.20 1.06
CA LYS A 256 54.89 29.48 1.70
C LYS A 256 56.15 29.51 0.85
N ALA A 257 56.04 29.34 -0.47
CA ALA A 257 57.18 29.45 -1.38
C ALA A 257 57.85 30.84 -1.32
N LEU A 258 57.06 31.91 -1.14
CA LEU A 258 57.57 33.28 -0.95
C LEU A 258 58.21 33.53 0.43
N LEU A 259 57.94 32.67 1.43
CA LEU A 259 58.56 32.76 2.76
C LEU A 259 59.85 31.93 2.85
N ASP A 260 59.95 30.84 2.08
CA ASP A 260 61.16 29.99 2.03
C ASP A 260 62.34 30.66 1.29
N GLU A 261 62.09 31.66 0.42
CA GLU A 261 63.15 32.43 -0.24
C GLU A 261 63.93 33.37 0.72
N GLY A 262 63.50 33.52 1.97
CA GLY A 262 64.12 34.43 2.95
C GLY A 262 64.74 33.78 4.19
N TRP A 263 64.73 32.44 4.32
CA TRP A 263 65.24 31.76 5.52
C TRP A 263 66.53 30.99 5.23
N THR A 264 67.68 31.65 5.37
CA THR A 264 68.99 30.97 5.51
C THR A 264 69.27 30.76 6.99
N VAL A 265 69.34 29.50 7.43
CA VAL A 265 69.80 29.14 8.78
C VAL A 265 71.31 29.44 8.84
N PRO A 266 71.80 30.29 9.76
CA PRO A 266 73.23 30.46 9.97
C PRO A 266 73.84 29.14 10.49
N GLU A 267 74.96 28.72 9.93
CA GLU A 267 75.76 27.60 10.45
C GLU A 267 76.14 27.87 11.91
N GLU A 268 75.87 26.91 12.80
CA GLU A 268 76.37 26.94 14.18
C GLU A 268 77.90 26.88 14.14
N ASP A 269 78.56 27.98 14.55
CA ASP A 269 79.99 28.00 14.82
C ASP A 269 80.31 26.93 15.88
N GLY A 270 81.10 25.93 15.48
CA GLY A 270 81.58 24.87 16.36
C GLY A 270 82.37 25.43 17.55
N PRO A 271 82.38 24.72 18.70
CA PRO A 271 83.00 25.23 19.91
C PRO A 271 84.52 25.38 19.75
N THR A 272 85.03 26.55 20.07
CA THR A 272 86.47 26.84 20.15
C THR A 272 86.99 26.49 21.55
N ALA A 273 87.83 25.46 21.64
CA ALA A 273 88.99 25.34 22.54
C ALA A 273 89.84 24.14 22.13
#